data_AF-A0A9X1N7U1-F1
#
_entry.id   AF-A0A9X1N7U1-F1
#
_cell.length_a   1.000
_cell.length_b   1.000
_cell.length_c   1.000
_cell.angle_alpha   90.00
_cell.angle_beta   90.00
_cell.angle_gamma   90.00
#
_symmetry.space_group_name_H-M   'P 1'
#
loop_
_entity.id
_entity.type
_entity.pdbx_description
1 polymer ?
#
loop_
_entity_poly.entity_id
_entity_poly.type
_entity_poly.pdbx_seq_one_letter_code
_entity_poly.pdbx_strand_id
1 'polypeptide(L)'
;MDDGLVQRLQLAVWPDDEQNWNFVDRKPDEVAQERVRKVINDLHLLPETPRRTFRFDEEAQQHFNSWYIDHMQAIRSSEINPSLESHFLKMPQTIAGLALLFELIDGGRETVKLDATLRAIDWVPYLKSHASRLYGSVINAPLIGARTILDRREKLPEPFTPREVRSKKWGGLDTTEAVNEALEVLTMYRLVIGYVIADEKGGRPSRKYVWRKNVS
;
A
#
# COMPACT_ATOMS: atom_id res chain seq x y z
N MET A 1 8.05 12.39 -9.23
CA MET A 1 7.72 13.19 -8.04
C MET A 1 6.45 12.58 -7.47
N ASP A 2 6.57 11.86 -6.36
CA ASP A 2 5.45 11.16 -5.72
C ASP A 2 4.63 12.22 -4.94
N ASP A 3 3.39 12.53 -5.36
CA ASP A 3 2.52 13.57 -4.77
C ASP A 3 2.00 13.21 -3.35
N GLY A 4 2.46 12.08 -2.81
CA GLY A 4 2.15 11.66 -1.45
C GLY A 4 0.69 11.26 -1.23
N LEU A 5 -0.11 11.14 -2.29
CA LEU A 5 -1.53 10.75 -2.23
C LEU A 5 -1.71 9.41 -1.50
N VAL A 6 -0.93 8.39 -1.88
CA VAL A 6 -0.97 7.06 -1.25
C VAL A 6 -0.58 7.13 0.22
N GLN A 7 0.34 8.03 0.59
CA GLN A 7 0.78 8.21 1.97
C GLN A 7 -0.32 8.82 2.85
N ARG A 8 -1.35 9.46 2.27
CA ARG A 8 -2.50 10.00 3.01
C ARG A 8 -3.61 8.96 3.19
N LEU A 9 -3.58 7.86 2.45
CA LEU A 9 -4.56 6.76 2.55
C LEU A 9 -4.18 5.80 3.68
N GLN A 10 -4.17 6.29 4.91
CA GLN A 10 -3.73 5.55 6.11
C GLN A 10 -4.65 4.38 6.51
N LEU A 11 -5.89 4.37 5.99
CA LEU A 11 -6.86 3.30 6.20
C LEU A 11 -7.02 2.39 4.96
N ALA A 12 -6.17 2.52 3.94
CA ALA A 12 -6.20 1.62 2.79
C ALA A 12 -5.77 0.21 3.21
N VAL A 13 -6.61 -0.77 2.87
CA VAL A 13 -6.37 -2.18 3.16
C VAL A 13 -6.27 -2.99 1.88
N TRP A 14 -5.34 -3.94 1.87
CA TRP A 14 -5.21 -4.97 0.83
C TRP A 14 -5.53 -6.33 1.46
N PRO A 15 -6.81 -6.72 1.57
CA PRO A 15 -7.20 -8.02 2.10
C PRO A 15 -6.76 -9.16 1.17
N ASP A 16 -6.69 -10.37 1.71
CA ASP A 16 -6.45 -11.55 0.89
C ASP A 16 -7.66 -11.83 0.00
N ASP A 17 -7.37 -12.31 -1.21
CA ASP A 17 -8.42 -12.71 -2.15
C ASP A 17 -8.98 -14.07 -1.71
N GLU A 18 -10.27 -14.09 -1.36
CA GLU A 18 -10.97 -15.34 -1.11
C GLU A 18 -11.19 -16.03 -2.46
N GLN A 19 -10.31 -16.98 -2.80
CA GLN A 19 -10.36 -17.73 -4.07
C GLN A 19 -11.72 -18.39 -4.33
N ASN A 20 -12.46 -18.70 -3.26
CA ASN A 20 -13.77 -19.30 -3.31
C ASN A 20 -14.85 -18.22 -3.20
N TRP A 21 -15.05 -17.46 -4.27
CA TRP A 21 -16.18 -16.55 -4.35
C TRP A 21 -17.49 -17.34 -4.33
N ASN A 22 -18.36 -17.02 -3.37
CA ASN A 22 -19.71 -17.58 -3.26
C ASN A 22 -20.72 -16.43 -3.21
N PHE A 23 -21.77 -16.51 -4.00
CA PHE A 23 -22.88 -15.57 -3.91
C PHE A 23 -23.66 -15.84 -2.62
N VAL A 24 -23.70 -14.85 -1.72
CA VAL A 24 -24.45 -14.91 -0.46
C VAL A 24 -25.51 -13.82 -0.47
N ASP A 25 -26.77 -14.22 -0.64
CA ASP A 25 -27.94 -13.36 -0.41
C ASP A 25 -28.49 -13.64 1.00
N ARG A 26 -28.07 -12.82 1.97
CA ARG A 26 -28.52 -12.91 3.36
C ARG A 26 -29.32 -11.66 3.71
N LYS A 27 -30.45 -11.86 4.41
CA LYS A 27 -31.21 -10.73 4.97
C LYS A 27 -30.29 -9.90 5.89
N PRO A 28 -30.30 -8.56 5.79
CA PRO A 28 -29.53 -7.71 6.70
C PRO A 28 -29.90 -7.97 8.16
N ASP A 29 -28.92 -7.83 9.05
CA ASP A 29 -29.16 -7.78 10.49
C ASP A 29 -29.78 -6.42 10.82
N GLU A 30 -31.10 -6.41 11.01
CA GLU A 30 -31.88 -5.20 11.31
C GLU A 30 -31.43 -4.52 12.62
N VAL A 31 -30.98 -5.30 13.60
CA VAL A 31 -30.51 -4.78 14.90
C VAL A 31 -29.17 -4.07 14.72
N ALA A 32 -28.24 -4.68 13.98
CA ALA A 32 -26.96 -4.05 13.66
C ALA A 32 -27.15 -2.78 12.82
N GLN A 33 -28.05 -2.83 11.83
CA GLN A 33 -28.37 -1.69 10.98
C GLN A 33 -28.91 -0.51 11.80
N GLU A 34 -29.82 -0.76 12.74
CA GLU A 34 -30.38 0.28 13.60
C GLU A 34 -29.32 0.88 14.54
N ARG A 35 -28.40 0.06 15.08
CA ARG A 35 -27.28 0.56 15.89
C ARG A 35 -26.39 1.51 15.09
N VAL A 36 -26.03 1.16 13.87
CA VAL A 36 -25.23 2.02 12.98
C VAL A 36 -25.98 3.31 12.66
N ARG A 37 -27.28 3.22 12.34
CA ARG A 37 -28.12 4.39 12.04
C ARG A 37 -28.16 5.36 13.22
N LYS A 38 -28.30 4.84 14.44
CA LYS A 38 -28.28 5.65 15.66
C LYS A 38 -26.94 6.39 15.81
N VAL A 39 -25.81 5.70 15.67
CA VAL A 39 -24.48 6.31 15.76
C VAL A 39 -24.32 7.45 14.75
N ILE A 40 -24.71 7.23 13.49
CA ILE A 40 -24.62 8.26 12.44
C ILE A 40 -25.47 9.48 12.79
N ASN A 41 -26.71 9.26 13.25
CA ASN A 41 -27.60 10.35 13.66
C ASN A 41 -27.04 11.13 14.85
N ASP A 42 -26.55 10.43 15.88
CA ASP A 42 -25.98 11.05 17.08
C ASP A 42 -24.74 11.90 16.73
N LEU A 43 -23.91 11.43 15.81
CA LEU A 43 -22.76 12.20 15.30
C LEU A 43 -23.18 13.41 14.46
N HIS A 44 -24.22 13.27 13.64
CA HIS A 44 -24.75 14.37 12.82
C HIS A 44 -25.32 15.51 13.66
N LEU A 45 -25.85 15.20 14.85
CA LEU A 45 -26.37 16.19 15.79
C LEU A 45 -25.29 16.95 16.57
N LEU A 46 -24.01 16.59 16.42
CA LEU A 46 -22.92 17.34 17.04
C LEU A 46 -22.83 18.75 16.43
N PRO A 47 -22.77 19.81 17.25
CA PRO A 47 -22.72 21.17 16.74
C PRO A 47 -21.41 21.42 15.98
N GLU A 48 -21.51 21.99 14.77
CA GLU A 48 -20.33 22.38 13.98
C GLU A 48 -19.54 23.52 14.64
N THR A 49 -20.22 24.37 15.40
CA THR A 49 -19.64 25.54 16.07
C THR A 49 -20.09 25.66 17.54
N PRO A 50 -19.16 26.00 18.47
CA PRO A 50 -17.72 26.00 18.28
C PRO A 50 -17.20 24.58 18.07
N ARG A 51 -16.13 24.41 17.26
CA ARG A 51 -15.48 23.12 17.08
C ARG A 51 -14.97 22.61 18.44
N ARG A 52 -15.50 21.49 18.90
CA ARG A 52 -15.02 20.85 20.13
C ARG A 52 -13.71 20.12 19.85
N THR A 53 -12.73 20.34 20.72
CA THR A 53 -11.47 19.60 20.71
C THR A 53 -11.44 18.71 21.92
N PHE A 54 -11.23 17.41 21.71
CA PHE A 54 -11.16 16.44 22.79
C PHE A 54 -9.68 16.18 23.08
N ARG A 55 -9.35 16.05 24.35
CA ARG A 55 -8.02 15.63 24.80
C ARG A 55 -8.11 14.17 25.24
N PHE A 56 -7.00 13.45 25.15
CA PHE A 56 -6.87 12.22 25.91
C PHE A 56 -6.99 12.54 27.40
N ASP A 57 -7.61 11.65 28.16
CA ASP A 57 -7.42 11.65 29.61
C ASP A 57 -5.99 11.22 29.97
N GLU A 58 -5.65 11.29 31.26
CA GLU A 58 -4.29 11.06 31.71
C GLU A 58 -3.78 9.65 31.35
N GLU A 59 -4.61 8.63 31.55
CA GLU A 59 -4.26 7.23 31.29
C GLU A 59 -4.14 6.96 29.79
N ALA A 60 -5.12 7.41 29.00
CA ALA A 60 -5.08 7.32 27.55
C ALA A 60 -3.85 8.02 26.94
N GLN A 61 -3.50 9.20 27.46
CA GLN A 61 -2.34 9.96 27.00
C GLN A 61 -1.03 9.22 27.26
N GLN A 62 -0.89 8.54 28.41
CA GLN A 62 0.28 7.73 28.72
C GLN A 62 0.45 6.57 27.73
N HIS A 63 -0.63 5.85 27.45
CA HIS A 63 -0.61 4.73 26.50
C HIS A 63 -0.33 5.19 25.06
N PHE A 64 -0.96 6.28 24.62
CA PHE A 64 -0.68 6.86 23.31
C PHE A 64 0.77 7.32 23.19
N ASN A 65 1.32 7.97 24.22
CA ASN A 65 2.71 8.42 24.23
C ASN A 65 3.70 7.25 24.18
N SER A 66 3.47 6.20 24.97
CA SER A 66 4.30 4.99 24.94
C SER A 66 4.33 4.40 23.52
N TRP A 67 3.16 4.18 22.94
CA TRP A 67 3.05 3.67 21.58
C TRP A 67 3.72 4.60 20.55
N TYR A 68 3.51 5.91 20.66
CA TYR A 68 4.09 6.90 19.75
C TYR A 68 5.61 6.87 19.79
N ILE A 69 6.22 6.80 20.98
CA ILE A 69 7.67 6.73 21.14
C ILE A 69 8.21 5.46 20.48
N ASP A 70 7.63 4.31 20.80
CA ASP A 70 8.04 3.02 20.22
C ASP A 70 7.91 3.01 18.70
N HIS A 71 6.80 3.55 18.18
CA HIS A 71 6.54 3.69 16.76
C HIS A 71 7.62 4.54 16.07
N MET A 72 7.94 5.69 16.66
CA MET A 72 8.92 6.63 16.10
C MET A 72 10.36 6.12 16.22
N GLN A 73 10.68 5.30 17.22
CA GLN A 73 11.97 4.62 17.33
C GLN A 73 12.10 3.53 16.27
N ALA A 74 11.06 2.71 16.09
CA ALA A 74 11.05 1.62 15.12
C ALA A 74 11.24 2.10 13.67
N ILE A 75 10.68 3.27 13.31
CA ILE A 75 10.91 3.88 11.99
C ILE A 75 12.39 4.21 11.79
N ARG A 76 13.06 4.76 12.81
CA ARG A 76 14.45 5.24 12.70
C ARG A 76 15.49 4.12 12.78
N SER A 77 15.16 3.00 13.42
CA SER A 77 16.07 1.85 13.56
C SER A 77 16.00 0.87 12.38
N SER A 78 15.03 1.03 11.49
CA SER A 78 14.79 0.11 10.38
C SER A 78 15.22 0.73 9.05
N GLU A 79 15.83 -0.06 8.17
CA GLU A 79 16.02 0.33 6.77
C GLU A 79 14.68 0.18 6.02
N ILE A 80 13.83 1.20 6.12
CA ILE A 80 12.52 1.23 5.45
C ILE A 80 12.62 2.09 4.18
N ASN A 81 11.92 1.71 3.12
CA ASN A 81 11.80 2.55 1.93
C ASN A 81 11.19 3.93 2.27
N PRO A 82 11.68 5.04 1.67
CA PRO A 82 11.21 6.40 1.98
C PRO A 82 9.69 6.62 1.89
N SER A 83 9.01 5.96 0.95
CA SER A 83 7.54 6.12 0.81
C SER A 83 6.78 5.44 1.95
N LEU A 84 7.27 4.30 2.43
CA LEU A 84 6.68 3.57 3.57
C LEU A 84 7.05 4.26 4.89
N GLU A 85 8.27 4.78 5.03
CA GLU A 85 8.67 5.65 6.13
C GLU A 85 7.72 6.86 6.23
N SER A 86 7.50 7.57 5.12
CA SER A 86 6.59 8.73 5.09
C SER A 86 5.13 8.38 5.39
N HIS A 87 4.72 7.13 5.11
CA HIS A 87 3.41 6.62 5.52
C HIS A 87 3.35 6.44 7.04
N PHE A 88 4.33 5.76 7.64
CA PHE A 88 4.35 5.52 9.08
C PHE A 88 4.49 6.81 9.89
N LEU A 89 5.28 7.79 9.43
CA LEU A 89 5.36 9.11 10.07
C LEU A 89 4.02 9.84 10.19
N LYS A 90 3.03 9.53 9.34
CA LYS A 90 1.67 10.11 9.37
C LYS A 90 0.67 9.28 10.18
N MET A 91 1.01 8.05 10.55
CA MET A 91 0.14 7.12 11.27
C MET A 91 -0.34 7.65 12.63
N PRO A 92 0.46 8.37 13.44
CA PRO A 92 -0.01 8.93 14.72
C PRO A 92 -1.28 9.76 14.62
N GLN A 93 -1.43 10.55 13.55
CA GLN A 93 -2.65 11.33 13.31
C GLN A 93 -3.87 10.41 13.10
N THR A 94 -3.69 9.32 12.36
CA THR A 94 -4.74 8.34 12.09
C THR A 94 -5.17 7.61 13.35
N ILE A 95 -4.21 7.19 14.18
CA ILE A 95 -4.51 6.49 15.45
C ILE A 95 -5.22 7.42 16.44
N ALA A 96 -4.78 8.67 16.57
CA ALA A 96 -5.50 9.65 17.39
C ALA A 96 -6.93 9.93 16.86
N GLY A 97 -7.09 9.99 15.53
CA GLY A 97 -8.40 10.12 14.88
C GLY A 97 -9.32 8.92 15.13
N LEU A 98 -8.79 7.69 15.04
CA LEU A 98 -9.54 6.46 15.35
C LEU A 98 -9.96 6.42 16.82
N ALA A 99 -9.07 6.78 17.74
CA ALA A 99 -9.39 6.83 19.17
C ALA A 99 -10.55 7.80 19.44
N LEU A 100 -10.51 9.00 18.84
CA LEU A 100 -11.61 9.95 18.93
C LEU A 100 -12.91 9.39 18.35
N LEU A 101 -12.85 8.75 17.18
CA LEU A 101 -14.04 8.15 16.56
C LEU A 101 -14.64 7.06 17.44
N PHE A 102 -13.82 6.17 18.01
CA PHE A 102 -14.29 5.13 18.92
C PHE A 102 -14.93 5.71 20.19
N GLU A 103 -14.34 6.73 20.79
CA GLU A 103 -14.94 7.42 21.94
C GLU A 103 -16.31 8.02 21.58
N LEU A 104 -16.41 8.69 20.43
CA LEU A 104 -17.67 9.31 20.00
C LEU A 104 -18.75 8.26 19.69
N ILE A 105 -18.38 7.15 19.06
CA ILE A 105 -19.27 6.02 18.77
C ILE A 105 -19.81 5.40 20.06
N ASP A 106 -18.96 5.28 21.09
CA ASP A 106 -19.33 4.71 22.39
C ASP A 106 -20.08 5.72 23.29
N GLY A 107 -20.33 6.94 22.80
CA GLY A 107 -21.16 7.95 23.48
C GLY A 107 -20.38 8.97 24.29
N GLY A 108 -19.05 8.94 24.30
CA GLY A 108 -18.19 9.91 24.97
C GLY A 108 -18.24 11.29 24.33
N ARG A 109 -18.22 12.36 25.13
CA ARG A 109 -18.44 13.74 24.66
C ARG A 109 -17.49 14.78 25.24
N GLU A 110 -16.47 14.37 26.00
CA GLU A 110 -15.56 15.26 26.74
C GLU A 110 -14.09 14.98 26.46
N THR A 111 -13.63 13.78 26.84
CA THR A 111 -12.25 13.31 26.66
C THR A 111 -12.23 11.98 25.94
N VAL A 112 -11.08 11.64 25.34
CA VAL A 112 -10.84 10.30 24.77
C VAL A 112 -10.26 9.41 25.85
N LYS A 113 -10.95 8.31 26.16
CA LYS A 113 -10.59 7.41 27.26
C LYS A 113 -9.65 6.30 26.83
N LEU A 114 -9.16 5.57 27.83
CA LEU A 114 -8.23 4.46 27.63
C LEU A 114 -8.78 3.41 26.65
N ASP A 115 -10.02 2.94 26.83
CA ASP A 115 -10.60 1.87 26.01
C ASP A 115 -10.62 2.22 24.51
N ALA A 116 -11.02 3.45 24.17
CA ALA A 116 -11.02 3.95 22.80
C ALA A 116 -9.60 4.06 22.24
N THR A 117 -8.64 4.45 23.08
CA THR A 117 -7.23 4.61 22.71
C THR A 117 -6.55 3.25 22.45
N LEU A 118 -6.75 2.28 23.33
CA LEU A 118 -6.22 0.92 23.15
C LEU A 118 -6.82 0.26 21.91
N ARG A 119 -8.14 0.39 21.71
CA ARG A 119 -8.81 -0.10 20.49
C ARG A 119 -8.20 0.51 19.24
N ALA A 120 -7.83 1.79 19.24
CA ALA A 120 -7.16 2.43 18.12
C ALA A 120 -5.71 1.93 17.92
N ILE A 121 -4.97 1.72 19.01
CA ILE A 121 -3.61 1.16 18.95
C ILE A 121 -3.61 -0.28 18.41
N ASP A 122 -4.62 -1.08 18.74
CA ASP A 122 -4.77 -2.47 18.25
C ASP A 122 -4.95 -2.56 16.73
N TRP A 123 -5.36 -1.47 16.06
CA TRP A 123 -5.41 -1.41 14.59
C TRP A 123 -4.02 -1.29 13.95
N VAL A 124 -3.00 -0.87 14.70
CA VAL A 124 -1.67 -0.55 14.14
C VAL A 124 -1.01 -1.74 13.45
N PRO A 125 -0.93 -2.95 14.05
CA PRO A 125 -0.34 -4.11 13.37
C PRO A 125 -1.06 -4.44 12.06
N TYR A 126 -2.39 -4.37 12.06
CA TYR A 126 -3.22 -4.61 10.88
C TYR A 126 -2.91 -3.59 9.77
N LEU A 127 -3.02 -2.29 10.06
CA LEU A 127 -2.74 -1.22 9.10
C LEU A 127 -1.30 -1.25 8.57
N LYS A 128 -0.31 -1.51 9.45
CA LYS A 128 1.09 -1.66 9.03
C LYS A 128 1.27 -2.83 8.07
N SER A 129 0.62 -3.97 8.30
CA SER A 129 0.71 -5.13 7.42
C SER A 129 0.17 -4.81 6.01
N HIS A 130 -0.96 -4.12 5.92
CA HIS A 130 -1.55 -3.71 4.64
C HIS A 130 -0.77 -2.62 3.93
N ALA A 131 -0.24 -1.62 4.67
CA ALA A 131 0.68 -0.65 4.10
C ALA A 131 1.90 -1.36 3.51
N SER A 132 2.55 -2.25 4.27
CA SER A 132 3.70 -3.03 3.78
C SER A 132 3.37 -3.85 2.52
N ARG A 133 2.17 -4.42 2.40
CA ARG A 133 1.71 -5.08 1.16
C ARG A 133 1.52 -4.12 0.00
N LEU A 134 0.87 -2.98 0.23
CA LEU A 134 0.64 -1.95 -0.78
C LEU A 134 1.97 -1.42 -1.33
N TYR A 135 2.87 -0.97 -0.45
CA TYR A 135 4.18 -0.49 -0.84
C TYR A 135 5.07 -1.61 -1.38
N GLY A 136 4.97 -2.83 -0.83
CA GLY A 136 5.64 -4.02 -1.35
C GLY A 136 5.24 -4.34 -2.79
N SER A 137 3.96 -4.17 -3.16
CA SER A 137 3.51 -4.38 -4.54
C SER A 137 4.10 -3.36 -5.52
N VAL A 138 4.23 -2.09 -5.10
CA VAL A 138 4.89 -1.04 -5.88
C VAL A 138 6.39 -1.30 -6.00
N ILE A 139 7.04 -1.67 -4.89
CA ILE A 139 8.48 -1.99 -4.86
C ILE A 139 8.79 -3.24 -5.70
N ASN A 140 7.91 -4.25 -5.68
CA ASN A 140 8.06 -5.49 -6.43
C ASN A 140 7.49 -5.41 -7.85
N ALA A 141 6.93 -4.28 -8.30
CA ALA A 141 6.36 -4.16 -9.63
C ALA A 141 7.36 -4.55 -10.74
N PRO A 142 8.65 -4.15 -10.69
CA PRO A 142 9.67 -4.63 -11.62
C PRO A 142 9.87 -6.15 -11.57
N LEU A 143 9.83 -6.75 -10.37
CA LEU A 143 10.00 -8.20 -10.19
C LEU A 143 8.81 -9.00 -10.73
N ILE A 144 7.58 -8.51 -10.51
CA ILE A 144 6.35 -9.08 -11.08
C ILE A 144 6.35 -8.95 -12.61
N GLY A 145 6.76 -7.78 -13.11
CA GLY A 145 6.96 -7.55 -14.55
C GLY A 145 7.99 -8.50 -15.14
N ALA A 146 9.14 -8.67 -14.49
CA ALA A 146 10.20 -9.61 -14.89
C ALA A 146 9.67 -11.05 -14.95
N ARG A 147 8.93 -11.48 -13.93
CA ARG A 147 8.30 -12.81 -13.89
C ARG A 147 7.31 -12.98 -15.03
N THR A 148 6.48 -11.97 -15.31
CA THR A 148 5.51 -11.99 -16.42
C THR A 148 6.20 -12.13 -17.77
N ILE A 149 7.32 -11.42 -17.99
CA ILE A 149 8.12 -11.54 -19.22
C ILE A 149 8.72 -12.95 -19.34
N LEU A 150 9.24 -13.49 -18.24
CA LEU A 150 9.83 -14.84 -18.21
C LEU A 150 8.79 -15.94 -18.51
N ASP A 151 7.63 -15.90 -17.86
CA ASP A 151 6.55 -16.88 -18.03
C ASP A 151 5.95 -16.85 -19.44
N ARG A 152 6.08 -15.71 -20.15
CA ARG A 152 5.53 -15.50 -21.49
C ARG A 152 6.62 -15.39 -22.55
N ARG A 153 7.85 -15.83 -22.26
CA ARG A 153 9.02 -15.68 -23.16
C ARG A 153 8.79 -16.20 -24.57
N GLU A 154 8.02 -17.28 -24.72
CA GLU A 154 7.70 -17.92 -26.01
C GLU A 154 6.88 -17.01 -26.94
N LYS A 155 6.26 -15.95 -26.41
CA LYS A 155 5.49 -14.97 -27.18
C LYS A 155 6.36 -13.83 -27.72
N LEU A 156 7.66 -13.82 -27.42
CA LEU A 156 8.63 -12.84 -27.88
C LEU A 156 9.55 -13.46 -28.95
N PRO A 157 10.01 -12.66 -29.94
CA PRO A 157 11.06 -13.11 -30.85
C PRO A 157 12.39 -13.30 -30.11
N GLU A 158 13.34 -13.99 -30.74
CA GLU A 158 14.71 -14.13 -30.22
C GLU A 158 15.71 -13.67 -31.29
N PRO A 159 16.42 -12.55 -31.10
CA PRO A 159 16.37 -11.61 -29.97
C PRO A 159 15.09 -10.75 -29.94
N PHE A 160 14.76 -10.17 -28.78
CA PHE A 160 13.66 -9.20 -28.63
C PHE A 160 14.13 -7.82 -28.15
N THR A 161 13.26 -6.83 -28.29
CA THR A 161 13.43 -5.44 -27.87
C THR A 161 12.45 -5.06 -26.76
N PRO A 162 12.73 -4.04 -25.93
CA PRO A 162 11.77 -3.50 -24.96
C PRO A 162 10.44 -3.08 -25.61
N ARG A 163 10.49 -2.54 -26.83
CA ARG A 163 9.29 -2.14 -27.58
C ARG A 163 8.39 -3.33 -27.90
N GLU A 164 8.96 -4.49 -28.23
CA GLU A 164 8.20 -5.71 -28.50
C GLU A 164 7.58 -6.29 -27.23
N VAL A 165 8.20 -6.12 -26.06
CA VAL A 165 7.56 -6.46 -24.78
C VAL A 165 6.38 -5.53 -24.51
N ARG A 166 6.61 -4.20 -24.60
CA ARG A 166 5.56 -3.19 -24.38
C ARG A 166 4.37 -3.35 -25.32
N SER A 167 4.61 -3.69 -26.59
CA SER A 167 3.54 -3.87 -27.58
C SER A 167 2.60 -5.03 -27.26
N LYS A 168 3.02 -5.99 -26.43
CA LYS A 168 2.15 -7.07 -25.94
C LYS A 168 1.12 -6.61 -24.91
N LYS A 169 1.27 -5.42 -24.33
CA LYS A 169 0.35 -4.84 -23.33
C LYS A 169 0.05 -5.80 -22.17
N TRP A 170 1.08 -6.48 -21.67
CA TRP A 170 0.95 -7.33 -20.49
C TRP A 170 0.74 -6.47 -19.24
N GLY A 171 -0.02 -6.97 -18.26
CA GLY A 171 -0.32 -6.23 -17.03
C GLY A 171 0.96 -5.77 -16.32
N GLY A 172 1.03 -4.50 -15.93
CA GLY A 172 2.20 -3.90 -15.29
C GLY A 172 3.39 -3.60 -16.23
N LEU A 173 3.23 -3.73 -17.56
CA LEU A 173 4.28 -3.54 -18.56
C LEU A 173 3.82 -2.62 -19.72
N ASP A 174 2.99 -1.63 -19.41
CA ASP A 174 2.37 -0.69 -20.34
C ASP A 174 3.22 0.56 -20.64
N THR A 175 4.11 0.92 -19.71
CA THR A 175 5.08 2.01 -19.84
C THR A 175 6.45 1.52 -20.30
N THR A 176 7.25 2.42 -20.87
CA THR A 176 8.63 2.09 -21.28
C THR A 176 9.51 1.83 -20.06
N GLU A 177 9.27 2.59 -19.00
CA GLU A 177 9.95 2.56 -17.71
C GLU A 177 9.74 1.20 -17.04
N ALA A 178 8.50 0.76 -16.86
CA ALA A 178 8.19 -0.53 -16.24
C ALA A 178 8.79 -1.72 -17.00
N VAL A 179 8.79 -1.67 -18.33
CA VAL A 179 9.45 -2.70 -19.15
C VAL A 179 10.96 -2.71 -18.94
N ASN A 180 11.61 -1.55 -18.88
CA ASN A 180 13.05 -1.49 -18.67
C ASN A 180 13.44 -1.96 -17.27
N GLU A 181 12.72 -1.54 -16.23
CA GLU A 181 12.95 -1.99 -14.85
C GLU A 181 12.79 -3.51 -14.73
N ALA A 182 11.77 -4.10 -15.34
CA ALA A 182 11.60 -5.55 -15.40
C ALA A 182 12.75 -6.27 -16.14
N LEU A 183 13.26 -5.69 -17.23
CA LEU A 183 14.40 -6.25 -17.97
C LEU A 183 15.72 -6.11 -17.21
N GLU A 184 15.87 -5.06 -16.40
CA GLU A 184 17.01 -4.90 -15.49
C GLU A 184 17.00 -5.99 -14.41
N VAL A 185 15.83 -6.30 -13.84
CA VAL A 185 15.68 -7.45 -12.93
C VAL A 185 16.08 -8.76 -13.62
N LEU A 186 15.57 -9.05 -14.82
CA LEU A 186 15.96 -10.26 -15.55
C LEU A 186 17.47 -10.31 -15.86
N THR A 187 18.09 -9.15 -16.11
CA THR A 187 19.54 -9.04 -16.35
C THR A 187 20.33 -9.28 -15.06
N MET A 188 19.87 -8.72 -13.94
CA MET A 188 20.45 -8.89 -12.60
C MET A 188 20.48 -10.37 -12.19
N TYR A 189 19.38 -11.08 -12.41
CA TYR A 189 19.28 -12.53 -12.20
C TYR A 189 19.96 -13.36 -13.30
N ARG A 190 20.66 -12.72 -14.26
CA ARG A 190 21.38 -13.35 -15.37
C ARG A 190 20.49 -14.24 -16.25
N LEU A 191 19.20 -13.94 -16.35
CA LEU A 191 18.25 -14.68 -17.19
C LEU A 191 18.26 -14.19 -18.65
N VAL A 192 18.57 -12.90 -18.86
CA VAL A 192 18.74 -12.28 -20.18
C VAL A 192 20.09 -11.59 -20.29
N ILE A 193 20.57 -11.42 -21.52
CA ILE A 193 21.74 -10.61 -21.85
C ILE A 193 21.29 -9.49 -22.77
N GLY A 194 21.45 -8.24 -22.31
CA GLY A 194 21.20 -7.05 -23.12
C GLY A 194 22.46 -6.63 -23.88
N TYR A 195 22.31 -6.29 -25.15
CA TYR A 195 23.37 -5.72 -25.98
C TYR A 195 22.83 -4.59 -26.85
N VAL A 196 23.71 -3.68 -27.25
CA VAL A 196 23.35 -2.51 -28.07
C VAL A 196 23.78 -2.79 -29.50
N ILE A 197 22.87 -2.58 -30.44
CA ILE A 197 23.19 -2.58 -31.86
C ILE A 197 23.38 -1.12 -32.27
N ALA A 198 24.59 -0.80 -32.74
CA ALA A 198 24.89 0.48 -33.35
C ALA A 198 24.11 0.58 -34.67
N ASP A 199 23.48 1.72 -34.91
CA ASP A 199 22.80 1.97 -36.17
C ASP A 199 23.86 2.38 -37.22
N GLU A 200 24.00 1.59 -38.29
CA GLU A 200 24.90 1.87 -39.40
C GLU A 200 24.57 3.20 -40.10
N LYS A 201 23.35 3.73 -39.92
CA LYS A 201 22.88 4.99 -40.49
C LYS A 201 22.84 6.16 -39.50
N GLY A 202 23.45 6.02 -38.31
CA GLY A 202 23.62 7.11 -37.35
C GLY A 202 22.40 7.44 -36.48
N GLY A 203 21.37 6.58 -36.44
CA GLY A 203 20.23 6.72 -35.53
C GLY A 203 20.52 6.29 -34.08
N ARG A 204 19.54 6.48 -33.20
CA ARG A 204 19.66 6.13 -31.77
C ARG A 204 19.91 4.62 -31.62
N PRO A 205 21.00 4.20 -30.94
CA PRO A 205 21.31 2.78 -30.76
C PRO A 205 20.15 2.02 -30.12
N SER A 206 19.85 0.83 -30.66
CA SER A 206 18.73 0.00 -30.18
C SER A 206 19.23 -1.10 -29.27
N ARG A 207 18.67 -1.18 -28.06
CA ARG A 207 18.97 -2.24 -27.09
C ARG A 207 18.14 -3.49 -27.41
N LYS A 208 18.80 -4.63 -27.58
CA LYS A 208 18.19 -5.95 -27.76
C LYS A 208 18.56 -6.87 -26.59
N TYR A 209 17.73 -7.88 -26.36
CA TYR A 209 17.91 -8.88 -25.33
C TYR A 209 17.83 -10.28 -25.93
N VAL A 210 18.65 -11.19 -25.41
CA VAL A 210 18.59 -12.63 -25.69
C VAL A 210 18.47 -13.41 -24.39
N TRP A 211 17.77 -14.54 -24.42
CA TRP A 211 17.69 -15.45 -23.29
C TRP A 211 19.01 -16.18 -23.07
N ARG A 212 19.45 -16.30 -21.80
CA ARG A 212 20.58 -17.19 -21.50
C ARG A 212 20.16 -18.64 -21.73
N LYS A 213 20.92 -19.36 -22.56
CA LYS A 213 20.60 -20.75 -22.95
C LYS A 213 20.85 -21.81 -21.87
N ASN A 214 21.37 -21.47 -20.69
CA ASN A 214 21.57 -22.40 -19.59
C ASN A 214 21.24 -21.72 -18.26
N VAL A 215 20.06 -22.01 -17.72
CA VAL A 215 19.74 -21.80 -16.30
C VAL A 215 19.42 -23.21 -15.78
N SER A 216 20.47 -23.91 -15.35
CA SER A 216 20.33 -25.09 -14.48
C SER A 216 20.15 -24.61 -13.05
#